data_AF-X6LZK8-F1
#
_entry.id   AF-X6LZK8-F1
#
_cell.length_a   1.000
_cell.length_b   1.000
_cell.length_c   1.000
_cell.angle_alpha   90.00
_cell.angle_beta   90.00
_cell.angle_gamma   90.00
#
_symmetry.space_group_name_H-M   'P 1'
#
loop_
_entity.id
_entity.type
_entity.pdbx_description
1 polymer ?
#
loop_
_entity_poly.entity_id
_entity_poly.type
_entity_poly.pdbx_seq_one_letter_code
_entity_poly.pdbx_strand_id
1 'polypeptide(L)'
;MSYKAFLCFEEETHEVTLSSLSLKSLEAEVIELLNATTINDNDFKIVDNNGEDVTNDEELRAAFKVEPVFFFIYSFVVSNLFIFKKIGKKIGSGNDTKKYPEEKKREEDSVSSDDSNDNDDKYDDDDDYDNNNHDNDECYKIVNPLVLLTGAARYDTLNYLPKVNKDLMMIKDLFEEIYEYNVCCTYNPNHPESDTLTLNELDIFLKNHHYYDNNWDSLIFVWYGYGNTISNEGDVLITSDDHKHKSFKKIQEFFANMFLHKPKIFIKNIYKENKEKQQQQQLYNSESDTFIISSITPMKLASNHNNISHFTECFYNIMSQSSISLESLKSLNDNLISINKLIKQKLLKGQTNETVINCDKNIFLYNNYLLNIGIEMNKNHPWNEANKIAHEMMNEMIDEKQQGIIVVSTNIDKLAKSNNKWFWQDMPFTMMINSIEYMKKKI
;
A
#
# COMPACT_ATOMS: atom_id res chain seq x y z
N MET A 1 -7.69 42.92 -17.63
CA MET A 1 -7.25 41.63 -18.20
C MET A 1 -7.53 40.58 -17.14
N SER A 2 -8.09 39.44 -17.53
CA SER A 2 -8.26 38.30 -16.63
C SER A 2 -7.02 37.41 -16.72
N TYR A 3 -6.65 36.77 -15.61
CA TYR A 3 -5.51 35.86 -15.53
C TYR A 3 -6.03 34.45 -15.31
N LYS A 4 -5.58 33.48 -16.12
CA LYS A 4 -5.97 32.08 -15.99
C LYS A 4 -4.89 31.29 -15.27
N ALA A 5 -5.29 30.46 -14.32
CA ALA A 5 -4.41 29.53 -13.63
C ALA A 5 -5.15 28.22 -13.34
N PHE A 6 -4.39 27.18 -13.03
CA PHE A 6 -4.91 25.90 -12.58
C PHE A 6 -4.58 25.72 -11.09
N LEU A 7 -5.60 25.44 -10.28
CA LEU A 7 -5.43 25.06 -8.87
C LEU A 7 -5.47 23.54 -8.77
N CYS A 8 -4.38 22.96 -8.28
CA CYS A 8 -4.25 21.55 -8.00
C CYS A 8 -4.44 21.34 -6.49
N PHE A 9 -5.52 20.64 -6.13
CA PHE A 9 -5.84 20.27 -4.76
C PHE A 9 -6.21 18.79 -4.76
N GLU A 10 -5.49 17.98 -3.97
CA GLU A 10 -5.60 16.52 -3.99
C GLU A 10 -5.40 15.95 -5.41
N GLU A 11 -6.38 15.20 -5.94
CA GLU A 11 -6.36 14.61 -7.28
C GLU A 11 -7.11 15.46 -8.32
N GLU A 12 -7.66 16.61 -7.93
CA GLU A 12 -8.47 17.46 -8.79
C GLU A 12 -7.71 18.71 -9.25
N THR A 13 -7.94 19.09 -10.51
CA THR A 13 -7.37 20.30 -11.12
C THR A 13 -8.51 21.21 -11.57
N HIS A 14 -8.55 22.43 -11.04
CA HIS A 14 -9.60 23.41 -11.31
C HIS A 14 -9.02 24.60 -12.05
N GLU A 15 -9.57 24.93 -13.23
CA GLU A 15 -9.23 26.17 -13.93
C GLU A 15 -9.93 27.34 -13.24
N VAL A 16 -9.15 28.31 -12.77
CA VAL A 16 -9.66 29.54 -12.14
C VAL A 16 -9.29 30.77 -12.97
N THR A 17 -10.14 31.80 -12.90
CA THR A 17 -9.92 33.06 -13.60
C THR A 17 -9.84 34.20 -12.59
N LEU A 18 -8.62 34.68 -12.33
CA LEU A 18 -8.38 35.77 -11.39
C LEU A 18 -8.75 37.12 -12.01
N SER A 19 -9.56 37.88 -11.27
CA SER A 19 -9.93 39.26 -11.63
C SER A 19 -8.77 40.25 -11.45
N SER A 20 -7.82 39.92 -10.58
CA SER A 20 -6.59 40.69 -10.33
C SER A 20 -5.44 39.77 -9.96
N LEU A 21 -4.22 40.17 -10.30
CA LEU A 21 -3.00 39.44 -9.95
C LEU A 21 -2.50 39.86 -8.56
N SER A 22 -3.28 39.49 -7.55
CA SER A 22 -2.98 39.67 -6.13
C SER A 22 -3.17 38.37 -5.38
N LEU A 23 -2.31 38.09 -4.39
CA LEU A 23 -2.38 36.89 -3.57
C LEU A 23 -3.75 36.75 -2.92
N LYS A 24 -4.31 37.86 -2.44
CA LYS A 24 -5.66 37.90 -1.87
C LYS A 24 -6.75 37.42 -2.84
N SER A 25 -6.62 37.72 -4.14
CA SER A 25 -7.57 37.22 -5.13
C SER A 25 -7.41 35.72 -5.35
N LEU A 26 -6.18 35.21 -5.31
CA LEU A 26 -5.89 33.78 -5.42
C LEU A 26 -6.40 33.01 -4.19
N GLU A 27 -6.10 33.51 -2.98
CA GLU A 27 -6.59 32.95 -1.71
C GLU A 27 -8.11 32.89 -1.66
N ALA A 28 -8.81 33.89 -2.20
CA ALA A 28 -10.27 33.88 -2.27
C ALA A 28 -10.81 32.72 -3.12
N GLU A 29 -10.19 32.44 -4.27
CA GLU A 29 -10.55 31.29 -5.13
C GLU A 29 -10.21 29.96 -4.44
N VAL A 30 -9.06 29.88 -3.76
CA VAL A 30 -8.67 28.70 -2.96
C VAL A 30 -9.68 28.43 -1.85
N ILE A 31 -10.10 29.46 -1.12
CA ILE A 31 -11.12 29.35 -0.06
C ILE A 31 -12.47 28.94 -0.63
N GLU A 32 -12.87 29.46 -1.79
CA GLU A 32 -14.10 29.04 -2.46
C GLU A 32 -14.06 27.55 -2.82
N LEU A 33 -12.91 27.08 -3.34
CA LEU A 33 -12.66 25.69 -3.68
C LEU A 33 -12.69 24.77 -2.44
N LEU A 34 -12.02 25.17 -1.34
CA LEU A 34 -12.02 24.39 -0.08
C LEU A 34 -13.40 24.33 0.59
N ASN A 35 -14.17 25.42 0.51
CA ASN A 35 -15.55 25.43 1.03
C ASN A 35 -16.46 24.47 0.24
N ALA A 36 -16.22 24.29 -1.06
CA ALA A 36 -16.95 23.32 -1.87
C ALA A 36 -16.65 21.87 -1.47
N THR A 37 -15.44 21.58 -0.94
CA THR A 37 -15.02 20.24 -0.51
C THR A 37 -15.37 19.91 0.94
N THR A 38 -16.17 20.74 1.62
CA THR A 38 -16.55 20.63 3.05
C THR A 38 -15.39 20.76 4.05
N ILE A 39 -14.22 21.22 3.60
CA ILE A 39 -13.05 21.48 4.43
C ILE A 39 -13.13 22.93 4.89
N ASN A 40 -13.51 23.13 6.14
CA ASN A 40 -13.65 24.47 6.73
C ASN A 40 -12.31 24.90 7.36
N ASP A 41 -11.26 24.90 6.54
CA ASP A 41 -9.88 25.19 6.94
C ASP A 41 -9.39 26.46 6.24
N ASN A 42 -8.91 27.41 7.04
CA ASN A 42 -8.33 28.65 6.53
C ASN A 42 -6.80 28.58 6.48
N ASP A 43 -6.18 27.53 7.03
CA ASP A 43 -4.74 27.36 7.08
C ASP A 43 -4.28 26.44 5.94
N PHE A 44 -3.95 27.04 4.80
CA PHE A 44 -3.38 26.36 3.64
C PHE A 44 -2.07 27.03 3.19
N LYS A 45 -1.29 26.29 2.41
CA LYS A 45 -0.08 26.75 1.74
C LYS A 45 -0.27 26.65 0.23
N ILE A 46 0.13 27.70 -0.49
CA ILE A 46 0.15 27.74 -1.95
C ILE A 46 1.59 27.61 -2.43
N VAL A 47 1.83 26.73 -3.39
CA VAL A 47 3.13 26.48 -4.01
C VAL A 47 2.99 26.61 -5.54
N ASP A 48 3.97 27.21 -6.22
CA ASP A 48 3.96 27.40 -7.68
C ASP A 48 4.47 26.18 -8.47
N ASN A 49 4.57 26.30 -9.80
CA ASN A 49 5.11 25.27 -10.70
C ASN A 49 6.53 24.79 -10.35
N ASN A 50 7.33 25.63 -9.69
CA ASN A 50 8.72 25.32 -9.35
C ASN A 50 8.85 24.69 -7.96
N GLY A 51 7.73 24.51 -7.24
CA GLY A 51 7.76 24.06 -5.85
C GLY A 51 8.07 25.18 -4.86
N GLU A 52 8.01 26.45 -5.27
CA GLU A 52 8.28 27.59 -4.40
C GLU A 52 7.01 28.15 -3.75
N ASP A 53 7.11 28.59 -2.50
CA ASP A 53 5.99 29.12 -1.72
C ASP A 53 5.52 30.47 -2.30
N VAL A 54 4.21 30.63 -2.44
CA VAL A 54 3.61 31.89 -2.90
C VAL A 54 2.98 32.60 -1.70
N THR A 55 3.75 33.48 -1.09
CA THR A 55 3.42 34.20 0.16
C THR A 55 3.18 35.70 -0.04
N ASN A 56 3.47 36.24 -1.23
CA ASN A 56 3.20 37.63 -1.59
C ASN A 56 2.87 37.85 -3.08
N ASP A 57 2.46 39.08 -3.41
CA ASP A 57 2.08 39.46 -4.77
C ASP A 57 3.25 39.41 -5.79
N GLU A 58 4.50 39.56 -5.34
CA GLU A 58 5.66 39.53 -6.23
C GLU A 58 5.99 38.11 -6.68
N GLU A 59 5.95 37.15 -5.75
CA GLU A 59 6.05 35.71 -6.02
C GLU A 59 4.93 35.23 -6.94
N LEU A 60 3.69 35.67 -6.68
CA LEU A 60 2.56 35.37 -7.56
C LEU A 60 2.80 35.88 -8.99
N ARG A 61 3.31 37.11 -9.14
CA ARG A 61 3.65 37.67 -10.46
C ARG A 61 4.80 36.93 -11.13
N ALA A 62 5.74 36.40 -10.37
CA ALA A 62 6.84 35.60 -10.89
C ALA A 62 6.33 34.27 -11.45
N ALA A 63 5.43 33.59 -10.73
CA ALA A 63 4.79 32.34 -11.19
C ALA A 63 4.05 32.53 -12.53
N PHE A 64 3.36 33.66 -12.71
CA PHE A 64 2.66 34.00 -13.95
C PHE A 64 3.56 34.33 -15.16
N LYS A 65 4.89 34.31 -15.02
CA LYS A 65 5.83 34.42 -16.15
C LYS A 65 6.02 33.09 -16.89
N VAL A 66 5.55 31.97 -16.32
CA VAL A 66 5.66 30.63 -16.89
C VAL A 66 4.26 30.12 -17.23
N GLU A 67 3.99 29.86 -18.51
CA GLU A 67 2.71 29.29 -18.96
C GLU A 67 2.87 27.79 -19.28
N PRO A 68 1.91 26.93 -18.87
CA PRO A 68 0.71 27.22 -18.09
C PRO A 68 1.02 27.44 -16.60
N VAL A 69 0.19 28.24 -15.92
CA VAL A 69 0.36 28.54 -14.49
C VAL A 69 -0.42 27.53 -13.65
N PHE A 70 0.28 26.75 -12.83
CA PHE A 70 -0.31 25.86 -11.82
C PHE A 70 0.05 26.35 -10.42
N PHE A 71 -0.86 26.12 -9.49
CA PHE A 71 -0.63 26.28 -8.06
C PHE A 71 -1.07 25.02 -7.34
N PHE A 72 -0.23 24.51 -6.44
CA PHE A 72 -0.49 23.36 -5.59
C PHE A 72 -0.91 23.84 -4.21
N ILE A 73 -2.05 23.36 -3.72
CA ILE A 73 -2.65 23.76 -2.46
C ILE A 73 -2.45 22.63 -1.44
N TYR A 74 -1.77 22.94 -0.33
CA TYR A 74 -1.58 22.03 0.79
C TYR A 74 -2.35 22.54 2.01
N SER A 75 -3.40 21.85 2.44
CA SER A 75 -4.10 22.15 3.72
C SER A 75 -3.35 21.53 4.90
N PHE A 76 -3.14 22.30 5.96
CA PHE A 76 -2.36 21.86 7.13
C PHE A 76 -3.14 20.96 8.09
N VAL A 77 -4.48 20.96 8.03
CA VAL A 77 -5.30 20.18 8.96
C VAL A 77 -5.21 18.67 8.70
N VAL A 78 -4.88 18.24 7.48
CA VAL A 78 -4.83 16.80 7.16
C VAL A 78 -3.51 16.14 7.60
N SER A 79 -2.42 16.90 7.75
CA SER A 79 -1.12 16.30 8.10
C SER A 79 -0.88 16.16 9.60
N ASN A 80 -1.64 16.84 10.48
CA ASN A 80 -1.33 16.86 11.92
C ASN A 80 -2.54 16.71 12.87
N LEU A 81 -3.77 16.50 12.39
CA LEU A 81 -4.94 16.44 13.27
C LEU A 81 -5.94 15.33 12.87
N PHE A 82 -5.66 14.10 13.31
CA PHE A 82 -6.67 13.04 13.36
C PHE A 82 -7.75 13.38 14.40
N ILE A 83 -8.82 14.06 13.99
CA ILE A 83 -10.06 14.10 14.78
C ILE A 83 -10.93 12.92 14.34
N PHE A 84 -10.97 11.86 15.15
CA PHE A 84 -12.00 10.82 15.04
C PHE A 84 -13.37 11.40 15.42
N LYS A 85 -14.07 12.03 14.47
CA LYS A 85 -15.47 12.45 14.68
C LYS A 85 -16.40 11.26 14.43
N LYS A 86 -16.54 10.38 15.42
CA LYS A 86 -17.56 9.32 15.41
C LYS A 86 -18.95 9.97 15.61
N ILE A 87 -19.79 9.96 14.57
CA ILE A 87 -21.19 10.39 14.66
C ILE A 87 -21.95 9.37 15.53
N GLY A 88 -22.10 9.69 16.82
CA GLY A 88 -22.92 8.92 17.75
C GLY A 88 -24.40 9.00 17.38
N LYS A 89 -24.91 7.94 16.74
CA LYS A 89 -26.34 7.73 16.55
C LYS A 89 -26.98 7.52 17.92
N LYS A 90 -27.83 8.45 18.34
CA LYS A 90 -28.61 8.40 19.59
C LYS A 90 -29.59 7.23 19.51
N ILE A 91 -29.25 6.10 20.12
CA ILE A 91 -30.19 4.98 20.31
C ILE A 91 -31.06 5.33 21.51
N GLY A 92 -32.36 5.55 21.26
CA GLY A 92 -33.35 5.76 22.31
C GLY A 92 -33.50 4.50 23.17
N SER A 93 -33.48 4.69 24.49
CA SER A 93 -33.76 3.65 25.48
C SER A 93 -35.25 3.28 25.46
N GLY A 94 -35.59 2.17 24.82
CA GLY A 94 -36.87 1.48 25.01
C GLY A 94 -36.67 0.36 26.02
N ASN A 95 -37.22 0.53 27.23
CA ASN A 95 -37.35 -0.53 28.22
C ASN A 95 -38.37 -1.57 27.71
N ASP A 96 -37.97 -2.83 27.61
CA ASP A 96 -38.91 -3.94 27.66
C ASP A 96 -38.30 -5.14 28.40
N THR A 97 -38.83 -5.33 29.61
CA THR A 97 -38.66 -6.49 30.46
C THR A 97 -39.26 -7.74 29.82
N LYS A 98 -38.48 -8.80 29.61
CA LYS A 98 -39.01 -10.16 29.47
C LYS A 98 -38.25 -11.17 30.32
N LYS A 99 -39.03 -11.79 31.20
CA LYS A 99 -38.76 -12.95 32.06
C LYS A 99 -38.24 -14.15 31.27
N TYR A 100 -37.29 -14.89 31.85
CA TYR A 100 -37.07 -16.30 31.59
C TYR A 100 -37.43 -17.12 32.84
N PRO A 101 -38.01 -18.33 32.68
CA PRO A 101 -38.34 -19.19 33.82
C PRO A 101 -37.19 -20.12 34.21
N GLU A 102 -37.25 -20.46 35.49
CA GLU A 102 -36.39 -21.35 36.25
C GLU A 102 -36.49 -22.85 35.88
N GLU A 103 -35.39 -23.52 36.23
CA GLU A 103 -35.24 -24.89 36.75
C GLU A 103 -35.41 -26.12 35.85
N LYS A 104 -34.33 -26.93 35.84
CA LYS A 104 -34.41 -28.34 36.29
C LYS A 104 -33.07 -28.86 36.82
N LYS A 105 -33.12 -29.29 38.08
CA LYS A 105 -32.11 -30.08 38.82
C LYS A 105 -31.82 -31.44 38.18
N ARG A 106 -30.62 -31.98 38.42
CA ARG A 106 -30.41 -33.37 38.85
C ARG A 106 -29.06 -33.56 39.58
N GLU A 107 -29.18 -34.19 40.74
CA GLU A 107 -28.20 -34.72 41.69
C GLU A 107 -27.27 -35.77 41.05
N GLU A 108 -25.96 -35.72 41.34
CA GLU A 108 -25.18 -36.57 42.27
C GLU A 108 -25.09 -38.04 41.87
N ASP A 109 -23.84 -38.53 41.69
CA ASP A 109 -23.32 -39.64 42.49
C ASP A 109 -21.78 -39.77 42.36
N SER A 110 -21.21 -40.09 43.51
CA SER A 110 -19.80 -40.24 43.88
C SER A 110 -19.13 -41.56 43.45
N VAL A 111 -17.80 -41.65 43.65
CA VAL A 111 -16.95 -42.80 44.13
C VAL A 111 -15.54 -42.65 43.52
N SER A 112 -14.53 -42.20 44.28
CA SER A 112 -13.37 -42.93 44.88
C SER A 112 -12.54 -43.76 43.89
N SER A 113 -11.21 -43.87 43.92
CA SER A 113 -10.23 -43.91 45.03
C SER A 113 -8.80 -44.07 44.44
N ASP A 114 -7.79 -43.64 45.21
CA ASP A 114 -6.40 -44.17 45.39
C ASP A 114 -5.47 -44.33 44.15
N ASP A 115 -4.14 -44.20 44.19
CA ASP A 115 -3.14 -43.84 45.20
C ASP A 115 -1.77 -43.62 44.49
N SER A 116 -0.93 -42.78 45.10
CA SER A 116 0.55 -42.80 45.14
C SER A 116 1.41 -42.95 43.86
N ASN A 117 2.29 -41.98 43.62
CA ASN A 117 3.70 -42.16 44.00
C ASN A 117 4.54 -40.89 43.87
N ASP A 118 5.22 -40.61 44.97
CA ASP A 118 6.31 -39.67 45.15
C ASP A 118 7.49 -39.97 44.19
N ASN A 119 8.14 -38.91 43.72
CA ASN A 119 9.58 -38.78 43.81
C ASN A 119 9.97 -37.30 43.66
N ASP A 120 10.35 -36.74 44.80
CA ASP A 120 11.20 -35.58 44.95
C ASP A 120 12.52 -35.78 44.18
N ASP A 121 12.88 -34.80 43.34
CA ASP A 121 14.27 -34.36 43.26
C ASP A 121 14.32 -32.88 42.85
N LYS A 122 14.73 -32.08 43.84
CA LYS A 122 15.07 -30.67 43.75
C LYS A 122 16.31 -30.46 42.88
N TYR A 123 16.18 -29.61 41.87
CA TYR A 123 17.25 -28.68 41.49
C TYR A 123 16.64 -27.29 41.35
N ASP A 124 17.04 -26.42 42.28
CA ASP A 124 16.96 -24.98 42.16
C ASP A 124 17.98 -24.56 41.09
N ASP A 125 17.53 -23.93 40.01
CA ASP A 125 18.33 -22.98 39.24
C ASP A 125 17.37 -21.99 38.56
N ASP A 126 17.44 -20.76 39.08
CA ASP A 126 16.75 -19.56 38.68
C ASP A 126 17.18 -19.10 37.27
N ASP A 127 16.72 -19.78 36.24
CA ASP A 127 16.77 -19.28 34.88
C ASP A 127 15.40 -18.72 34.49
N ASP A 128 15.13 -17.54 35.04
CA ASP A 128 14.09 -16.59 34.64
C ASP A 128 14.42 -16.09 33.21
N TYR A 129 14.38 -17.00 32.23
CA TYR A 129 14.45 -16.67 30.82
C TYR A 129 13.14 -15.96 30.48
N ASP A 130 13.25 -14.64 30.49
CA ASP A 130 12.28 -13.64 30.07
C ASP A 130 11.70 -14.01 28.68
N ASN A 131 10.67 -14.85 28.70
CA ASN A 131 9.99 -15.45 27.54
C ASN A 131 8.98 -14.46 26.93
N ASN A 132 9.33 -13.18 26.93
CA ASN A 132 8.52 -12.06 26.45
C ASN A 132 8.97 -11.55 25.07
N ASN A 133 9.90 -12.23 24.40
CA ASN A 133 10.48 -11.74 23.16
C ASN A 133 10.06 -12.54 21.93
N HIS A 134 9.31 -11.83 21.08
CA HIS A 134 9.31 -11.96 19.63
C HIS A 134 8.47 -13.06 18.97
N ASP A 135 7.18 -13.12 19.32
CA ASP A 135 6.15 -13.26 18.28
C ASP A 135 5.97 -11.92 17.55
N ASN A 136 7.08 -11.32 17.11
CA ASN A 136 7.02 -10.28 16.09
C ASN A 136 6.62 -11.02 14.83
N ASP A 137 5.34 -11.02 14.51
CA ASP A 137 4.79 -11.40 13.20
C ASP A 137 5.74 -10.86 12.12
N GLU A 138 6.64 -11.72 11.62
CA GLU A 138 7.74 -11.33 10.77
C GLU A 138 7.16 -10.97 9.40
N CYS A 139 6.74 -9.73 9.22
CA CYS A 139 6.31 -9.23 7.94
C CYS A 139 7.53 -8.89 7.08
N TYR A 140 7.42 -9.17 5.78
CA TYR A 140 8.39 -8.69 4.80
C TYR A 140 8.05 -7.24 4.42
N LYS A 141 9.01 -6.36 4.67
CA LYS A 141 8.98 -4.98 4.20
C LYS A 141 9.85 -4.87 2.96
N ILE A 142 9.22 -4.64 1.82
CA ILE A 142 9.91 -4.44 0.54
C ILE A 142 10.10 -2.95 0.35
N VAL A 143 11.36 -2.53 0.31
CA VAL A 143 11.81 -1.13 0.24
C VAL A 143 12.59 -0.91 -1.04
N ASN A 144 13.50 -1.83 -1.36
CA ASN A 144 14.40 -1.74 -2.49
C ASN A 144 14.39 -3.04 -3.31
N PRO A 145 13.28 -3.36 -4.00
CA PRO A 145 13.20 -4.52 -4.85
C PRO A 145 13.99 -4.34 -6.15
N LEU A 146 14.51 -5.45 -6.68
CA LEU A 146 14.80 -5.54 -8.11
C LEU A 146 13.49 -5.80 -8.86
N VAL A 147 13.01 -4.83 -9.65
CA VAL A 147 11.79 -4.99 -10.46
C VAL A 147 12.13 -5.28 -11.92
N LEU A 148 11.74 -6.46 -12.40
CA LEU A 148 11.98 -6.93 -13.77
C LEU A 148 10.64 -7.07 -14.51
N LEU A 149 10.36 -6.16 -15.43
CA LEU A 149 9.16 -6.18 -16.27
C LEU A 149 9.49 -6.78 -17.64
N THR A 150 8.87 -7.92 -17.93
CA THR A 150 9.13 -8.67 -19.15
C THR A 150 7.82 -9.03 -19.85
N GLY A 151 7.86 -9.10 -21.17
CA GLY A 151 6.71 -9.52 -21.96
C GLY A 151 6.93 -9.42 -23.46
N ALA A 152 6.02 -10.04 -24.20
CA ALA A 152 5.98 -9.98 -25.65
C ALA A 152 4.55 -9.71 -26.12
N ALA A 153 4.40 -8.69 -26.97
CA ALA A 153 3.13 -8.35 -27.60
C ALA A 153 3.03 -8.94 -29.01
N ARG A 154 4.14 -8.98 -29.76
CA ARG A 154 4.22 -9.49 -31.14
C ARG A 154 4.96 -10.82 -31.18
N TYR A 155 4.47 -11.71 -32.04
CA TYR A 155 4.90 -13.09 -32.22
C TYR A 155 4.94 -13.40 -33.72
N ASP A 156 5.73 -14.38 -34.15
CA ASP A 156 5.90 -14.69 -35.58
C ASP A 156 4.65 -15.38 -36.20
N THR A 157 3.88 -16.11 -35.38
CA THR A 157 2.80 -17.02 -35.75
C THR A 157 1.58 -16.86 -34.85
N LEU A 158 1.76 -16.47 -33.58
CA LEU A 158 0.65 -16.16 -32.68
C LEU A 158 0.09 -14.75 -32.95
N ASN A 159 -1.18 -14.56 -32.59
CA ASN A 159 -1.84 -13.28 -32.78
C ASN A 159 -1.18 -12.17 -31.93
N TYR A 160 -1.11 -10.97 -32.49
CA TYR A 160 -0.61 -9.78 -31.78
C TYR A 160 -1.48 -9.42 -30.56
N LEU A 161 -0.81 -9.09 -29.45
CA LEU A 161 -1.41 -8.73 -28.16
C LEU A 161 -1.13 -7.25 -27.82
N PRO A 162 -1.80 -6.27 -28.47
CA PRO A 162 -1.55 -4.85 -28.26
C PRO A 162 -1.75 -4.37 -26.80
N LYS A 163 -2.50 -5.14 -26.01
CA LYS A 163 -2.76 -4.86 -24.59
C LYS A 163 -1.52 -5.05 -23.72
N VAL A 164 -0.63 -5.96 -24.08
CA VAL A 164 0.59 -6.26 -23.31
C VAL A 164 1.43 -5.01 -23.13
N ASN A 165 1.60 -4.21 -24.19
CA ASN A 165 2.37 -2.97 -24.13
C ASN A 165 1.78 -1.95 -23.16
N LYS A 166 0.45 -1.74 -23.22
CA LYS A 166 -0.24 -0.82 -22.31
C LYS A 166 -0.17 -1.29 -20.87
N ASP A 167 -0.36 -2.59 -20.68
CA ASP A 167 -0.32 -3.19 -19.35
C ASP A 167 1.08 -3.09 -18.74
N LEU A 168 2.14 -3.37 -19.50
CA LEU A 168 3.53 -3.24 -19.05
C LEU A 168 3.87 -1.80 -18.67
N MET A 169 3.42 -0.81 -19.46
CA MET A 169 3.65 0.60 -19.13
C MET A 169 2.90 1.00 -17.85
N MET A 170 1.66 0.57 -17.68
CA MET A 170 0.90 0.86 -16.45
C MET A 170 1.55 0.24 -15.21
N ILE A 171 2.08 -0.98 -15.31
CA ILE A 171 2.82 -1.62 -14.22
C ILE A 171 4.18 -0.94 -13.99
N LYS A 172 4.83 -0.46 -15.05
CA LYS A 172 6.06 0.34 -14.95
C LYS A 172 5.80 1.62 -14.17
N ASP A 173 4.80 2.41 -14.57
CA ASP A 173 4.42 3.64 -13.89
C ASP A 173 4.07 3.39 -12.41
N LEU A 174 3.40 2.28 -12.11
CA LEU A 174 3.13 1.89 -10.73
C LEU A 174 4.42 1.70 -9.92
N PHE A 175 5.35 0.88 -10.38
CA PHE A 175 6.54 0.58 -9.58
C PHE A 175 7.56 1.71 -9.59
N GLU A 176 7.73 2.42 -10.72
CA GLU A 176 8.73 3.46 -10.89
C GLU A 176 8.25 4.81 -10.34
N GLU A 177 7.05 5.28 -10.72
CA GLU A 177 6.58 6.62 -10.35
C GLU A 177 5.88 6.60 -8.98
N ILE A 178 5.09 5.56 -8.69
CA ILE A 178 4.29 5.52 -7.45
C ILE A 178 5.07 4.89 -6.29
N TYR A 179 5.91 3.89 -6.54
CA TYR A 179 6.71 3.24 -5.49
C TYR A 179 8.18 3.69 -5.47
N GLU A 180 8.64 4.45 -6.48
CA GLU A 180 10.04 4.89 -6.61
C GLU A 180 11.05 3.73 -6.64
N TYR A 181 10.65 2.59 -7.19
CA TYR A 181 11.52 1.43 -7.36
C TYR A 181 12.35 1.54 -8.63
N ASN A 182 13.50 0.86 -8.63
CA ASN A 182 14.28 0.70 -9.84
C ASN A 182 13.64 -0.37 -10.74
N VAL A 183 13.08 0.06 -11.87
CA VAL A 183 12.36 -0.79 -12.80
C VAL A 183 13.15 -1.01 -14.09
N CYS A 184 13.46 -2.27 -14.36
CA CYS A 184 14.07 -2.69 -15.63
C CYS A 184 12.98 -3.32 -16.52
N CYS A 185 12.75 -2.77 -17.71
CA CYS A 185 11.69 -3.22 -18.61
C CYS A 185 12.25 -3.63 -19.97
N THR A 186 11.79 -4.75 -20.53
CA THR A 186 12.15 -5.19 -21.89
C THR A 186 11.41 -4.42 -22.98
N TYR A 187 10.27 -3.80 -22.66
CA TYR A 187 9.46 -3.02 -23.59
C TYR A 187 9.81 -1.53 -23.50
N ASN A 188 9.94 -0.89 -24.66
CA ASN A 188 10.20 0.53 -24.81
C ASN A 188 9.23 1.13 -25.84
N PRO A 189 8.34 2.06 -25.43
CA PRO A 189 7.30 2.60 -26.31
C PRO A 189 7.84 3.40 -27.50
N ASN A 190 9.10 3.86 -27.42
CA ASN A 190 9.76 4.58 -28.51
C ASN A 190 10.40 3.65 -29.55
N HIS A 191 10.41 2.34 -29.28
CA HIS A 191 11.09 1.31 -30.06
C HIS A 191 10.12 0.14 -30.33
N PRO A 192 9.32 0.18 -31.41
CA PRO A 192 8.34 -0.85 -31.75
C PRO A 192 8.93 -2.27 -31.94
N GLU A 193 10.24 -2.38 -32.17
CA GLU A 193 10.97 -3.64 -32.16
C GLU A 193 10.95 -4.34 -30.79
N SER A 194 10.76 -3.59 -29.70
CA SER A 194 10.63 -4.12 -28.34
C SER A 194 9.28 -4.78 -28.05
N ASP A 195 8.35 -4.75 -29.01
CA ASP A 195 7.11 -5.56 -28.95
C ASP A 195 7.40 -7.07 -28.99
N THR A 196 8.56 -7.45 -29.52
CA THR A 196 9.06 -8.82 -29.56
C THR A 196 10.08 -9.04 -28.45
N LEU A 197 10.07 -10.22 -27.84
CA LEU A 197 11.08 -10.66 -26.88
C LEU A 197 11.38 -12.14 -27.12
N THR A 198 12.49 -12.41 -27.79
CA THR A 198 12.94 -13.78 -28.07
C THR A 198 13.48 -14.46 -26.81
N LEU A 199 13.57 -15.79 -26.82
CA LEU A 199 14.14 -16.53 -25.69
C LEU A 199 15.58 -16.12 -25.37
N ASN A 200 16.38 -15.83 -26.39
CA ASN A 200 17.77 -15.40 -26.20
C ASN A 200 17.85 -14.00 -25.56
N GLU A 201 16.99 -13.07 -25.98
CA GLU A 201 16.92 -11.73 -25.39
C GLU A 201 16.43 -11.77 -23.94
N LEU A 202 15.42 -12.59 -23.64
CA LEU A 202 14.98 -12.82 -22.27
C LEU A 202 16.14 -13.38 -21.41
N ASP A 203 16.87 -14.36 -21.91
CA ASP A 203 18.00 -14.95 -21.18
C ASP A 203 19.15 -13.94 -20.96
N ILE A 204 19.45 -13.11 -21.94
CA ILE A 204 20.43 -12.02 -21.81
C ILE A 204 19.95 -11.00 -20.79
N PHE A 205 18.67 -10.60 -20.87
CA PHE A 205 18.07 -9.65 -19.93
C PHE A 205 18.14 -10.16 -18.49
N LEU A 206 17.73 -11.42 -18.25
CA LEU A 206 17.80 -12.03 -16.92
C LEU A 206 19.25 -12.11 -16.40
N LYS A 207 20.20 -12.53 -17.23
CA LYS A 207 21.62 -12.59 -16.86
C LYS A 207 22.19 -11.21 -16.52
N ASN A 208 21.89 -10.20 -17.32
CA ASN A 208 22.40 -8.85 -17.07
C ASN A 208 21.99 -8.33 -15.69
N HIS A 209 20.79 -8.67 -15.21
CA HIS A 209 20.30 -8.21 -13.90
C HIS A 209 20.66 -9.14 -12.73
N HIS A 210 21.15 -10.35 -12.99
CA HIS A 210 21.63 -11.28 -11.96
C HIS A 210 23.02 -10.91 -11.42
N TYR A 211 23.87 -10.27 -12.23
CA TYR A 211 25.28 -10.02 -11.86
C TYR A 211 25.54 -8.70 -11.12
N TYR A 212 24.52 -7.88 -10.87
CA TYR A 212 24.71 -6.64 -10.14
C TYR A 212 24.73 -6.89 -8.62
N ASP A 213 25.84 -6.52 -7.99
CA ASP A 213 26.04 -6.53 -6.53
C ASP A 213 25.30 -5.37 -5.86
N ASN A 214 24.00 -5.30 -6.12
CA ASN A 214 23.13 -4.31 -5.53
C ASN A 214 22.49 -4.91 -4.27
N ASN A 215 22.35 -4.09 -3.23
CA ASN A 215 21.68 -4.44 -1.99
C ASN A 215 20.15 -4.48 -2.16
N TRP A 216 19.67 -5.31 -3.08
CA TRP A 216 18.25 -5.57 -3.28
C TRP A 216 17.71 -6.36 -2.08
N ASP A 217 16.59 -5.94 -1.50
CA ASP A 217 15.95 -6.66 -0.40
C ASP A 217 14.99 -7.74 -0.88
N SER A 218 14.61 -7.71 -2.16
CA SER A 218 13.56 -8.55 -2.72
C SER A 218 13.57 -8.54 -4.26
N LEU A 219 12.80 -9.47 -4.85
CA LEU A 219 12.61 -9.57 -6.30
C LEU A 219 11.13 -9.38 -6.63
N ILE A 220 10.85 -8.57 -7.66
CA ILE A 220 9.54 -8.51 -8.32
C ILE A 220 9.74 -8.83 -9.80
N PHE A 221 9.37 -10.04 -10.22
CA PHE A 221 9.42 -10.45 -11.63
C PHE A 221 8.02 -10.43 -12.23
N VAL A 222 7.86 -9.78 -13.37
CA VAL A 222 6.57 -9.61 -14.03
C VAL A 222 6.64 -10.13 -15.46
N TRP A 223 5.68 -10.97 -15.85
CA TRP A 223 5.49 -11.48 -17.21
C TRP A 223 4.12 -11.12 -17.78
N TYR A 224 4.10 -10.51 -18.97
CA TYR A 224 2.90 -10.28 -19.77
C TYR A 224 3.05 -10.89 -21.18
N GLY A 225 2.16 -11.78 -21.56
CA GLY A 225 2.21 -12.40 -22.89
C GLY A 225 1.49 -13.73 -22.95
N TYR A 226 1.78 -14.52 -23.98
CA TYR A 226 1.30 -15.90 -24.02
C TYR A 226 2.01 -16.76 -22.97
N GLY A 227 1.30 -17.79 -22.54
CA GLY A 227 1.81 -18.78 -21.62
C GLY A 227 0.96 -20.04 -21.69
N ASN A 228 1.58 -21.17 -21.38
CA ASN A 228 0.90 -22.46 -21.39
C ASN A 228 1.20 -23.23 -20.12
N THR A 229 0.28 -24.13 -19.77
CA THR A 229 0.40 -25.11 -18.71
C THR A 229 0.67 -26.45 -19.36
N ILE A 230 1.94 -26.75 -19.61
CA ILE A 230 2.32 -28.05 -20.22
C ILE A 230 2.58 -29.01 -19.06
N SER A 231 1.84 -30.13 -19.03
CA SER A 231 1.58 -30.97 -17.84
C SER A 231 2.80 -31.55 -17.12
N ASN A 232 4.02 -31.42 -17.64
CA ASN A 232 5.21 -32.06 -17.09
C ASN A 232 6.27 -31.06 -16.60
N GLU A 233 6.30 -29.84 -17.13
CA GLU A 233 7.31 -28.81 -16.79
C GLU A 233 6.72 -27.61 -16.03
N GLY A 234 5.41 -27.66 -15.75
CA GLY A 234 4.66 -26.59 -15.11
C GLY A 234 4.28 -25.49 -16.09
N ASP A 235 4.23 -24.26 -15.59
CA ASP A 235 3.94 -23.09 -16.42
C ASP A 235 5.12 -22.74 -17.30
N VAL A 236 4.85 -22.47 -18.58
CA VAL A 236 5.83 -22.00 -19.55
C VAL A 236 5.44 -20.63 -20.08
N LEU A 237 6.42 -19.75 -20.21
CA LEU A 237 6.28 -18.41 -20.78
C LEU A 237 6.67 -18.49 -22.26
N ILE A 238 5.78 -18.09 -23.17
CA ILE A 238 6.01 -18.20 -24.62
C ILE A 238 6.66 -16.91 -25.11
N THR A 239 7.82 -17.01 -25.73
CA THR A 239 8.58 -15.87 -26.27
C THR A 239 8.17 -15.58 -27.71
N SER A 240 8.59 -14.44 -28.27
CA SER A 240 8.12 -14.00 -29.60
C SER A 240 8.63 -14.85 -30.76
N ASP A 241 9.74 -15.58 -30.57
CA ASP A 241 10.38 -16.45 -31.56
C ASP A 241 9.73 -17.85 -31.66
N ASP A 242 8.45 -17.92 -31.31
CA ASP A 242 7.48 -19.02 -31.40
C ASP A 242 7.94 -20.46 -31.18
N HIS A 243 7.10 -21.22 -30.47
CA HIS A 243 7.41 -22.57 -29.96
C HIS A 243 8.58 -22.60 -28.95
N LYS A 244 9.42 -21.58 -28.92
CA LYS A 244 10.35 -21.33 -27.83
C LYS A 244 9.60 -20.79 -26.63
N HIS A 245 10.06 -21.26 -25.49
CA HIS A 245 9.46 -20.94 -24.23
C HIS A 245 10.51 -21.05 -23.14
N LYS A 246 10.30 -20.28 -22.07
CA LYS A 246 11.06 -20.42 -20.84
C LYS A 246 10.16 -21.09 -19.81
N SER A 247 10.60 -22.20 -19.25
CA SER A 247 9.92 -22.77 -18.08
C SER A 247 9.98 -21.73 -16.96
N PHE A 248 8.83 -21.44 -16.38
CA PHE A 248 8.70 -20.48 -15.29
C PHE A 248 9.50 -20.94 -14.05
N LYS A 249 9.52 -22.26 -13.80
CA LYS A 249 10.37 -22.88 -12.77
C LYS A 249 11.84 -22.55 -12.95
N LYS A 250 12.36 -22.56 -14.18
CA LYS A 250 13.75 -22.18 -14.47
C LYS A 250 14.05 -20.71 -14.16
N ILE A 251 13.05 -19.83 -14.22
CA ILE A 251 13.22 -18.42 -13.83
C ILE A 251 13.26 -18.30 -12.31
N GLN A 252 12.43 -19.06 -11.59
CA GLN A 252 12.47 -19.11 -10.13
C GLN A 252 13.83 -19.64 -9.64
N GLU A 253 14.26 -20.80 -10.15
CA GLU A 253 15.56 -21.41 -9.83
C GLU A 253 16.73 -20.46 -10.16
N PHE A 254 16.61 -19.68 -11.23
CA PHE A 254 17.64 -18.73 -11.64
C PHE A 254 17.87 -17.62 -10.59
N PHE A 255 16.83 -17.21 -9.87
CA PHE A 255 16.93 -16.16 -8.84
C PHE A 255 16.96 -16.69 -7.40
N ALA A 256 16.71 -17.99 -7.19
CA ALA A 256 16.61 -18.62 -5.86
C ALA A 256 17.82 -18.31 -4.97
N ASN A 257 19.04 -18.48 -5.50
CA ASN A 257 20.28 -18.25 -4.75
C ASN A 257 20.54 -16.77 -4.47
N MET A 258 20.17 -15.88 -5.41
CA MET A 258 20.38 -14.44 -5.27
C MET A 258 19.47 -13.83 -4.20
N PHE A 259 18.26 -14.39 -4.05
CA PHE A 259 17.25 -13.93 -3.10
C PHE A 259 16.95 -14.98 -2.02
N LEU A 260 17.99 -15.64 -1.54
CA LEU A 260 17.88 -16.59 -0.42
C LEU A 260 17.38 -15.84 0.82
N HIS A 261 16.32 -16.35 1.46
CA HIS A 261 15.63 -15.75 2.61
C HIS A 261 15.06 -14.33 2.37
N LYS A 262 14.90 -13.95 1.10
CA LYS A 262 14.29 -12.68 0.69
C LYS A 262 12.97 -12.95 -0.04
N PRO A 263 11.97 -12.06 0.09
CA PRO A 263 10.71 -12.24 -0.59
C PRO A 263 10.89 -12.13 -2.10
N LYS A 264 10.24 -13.05 -2.83
CA LYS A 264 10.23 -13.12 -4.30
C LYS A 264 8.80 -13.09 -4.78
N ILE A 265 8.41 -11.99 -5.43
CA ILE A 265 7.08 -11.81 -6.01
C ILE A 265 7.16 -12.07 -7.50
N PHE A 266 6.37 -13.03 -7.97
CA PHE A 266 6.22 -13.29 -9.40
C PHE A 266 4.79 -12.96 -9.83
N ILE A 267 4.65 -12.06 -10.80
CA ILE A 267 3.36 -11.67 -11.37
C ILE A 267 3.34 -12.15 -12.82
N LYS A 268 2.32 -12.91 -13.21
CA LYS A 268 2.13 -13.33 -14.60
C LYS A 268 0.71 -13.09 -15.05
N ASN A 269 0.56 -12.30 -16.11
CA ASN A 269 -0.70 -12.14 -16.81
C ASN A 269 -0.60 -12.83 -18.16
N ILE A 270 -1.21 -14.01 -18.23
CA ILE A 270 -1.09 -14.95 -19.33
C ILE A 270 -2.32 -14.88 -20.23
N TYR A 271 -2.09 -14.73 -21.54
CA TYR A 271 -3.12 -14.88 -22.56
C TYR A 271 -3.13 -16.32 -23.08
N LYS A 272 -4.32 -16.94 -23.18
CA LYS A 272 -4.49 -18.32 -23.71
C LYS A 272 -5.44 -18.36 -24.91
N GLU A 273 -4.98 -19.00 -25.99
CA GLU A 273 -5.70 -19.06 -27.28
C GLU A 273 -6.94 -19.97 -27.25
N ASN A 274 -6.93 -21.05 -26.45
CA ASN A 274 -8.00 -22.05 -26.44
C ASN A 274 -8.61 -22.33 -25.06
N LYS A 275 -9.91 -22.66 -25.07
CA LYS A 275 -10.69 -23.14 -23.91
C LYS A 275 -10.46 -24.63 -23.64
N GLU A 276 -9.23 -25.12 -23.77
CA GLU A 276 -8.96 -26.46 -23.27
C GLU A 276 -9.29 -26.48 -21.77
N LYS A 277 -9.89 -27.59 -21.34
CA LYS A 277 -10.34 -27.75 -19.95
C LYS A 277 -9.14 -27.43 -19.06
N GLN A 278 -9.28 -26.42 -18.20
CA GLN A 278 -8.28 -26.09 -17.19
C GLN A 278 -8.02 -27.36 -16.39
N GLN A 279 -6.92 -28.05 -16.70
CA GLN A 279 -6.37 -29.02 -15.78
C GLN A 279 -5.88 -28.20 -14.59
N GLN A 280 -6.21 -28.66 -13.37
CA GLN A 280 -5.76 -28.01 -12.15
C GLN A 280 -4.24 -27.81 -12.24
N GLN A 281 -3.82 -26.55 -12.18
CA GLN A 281 -2.40 -26.21 -12.20
C GLN A 281 -1.75 -26.86 -10.98
N GLN A 282 -0.89 -27.85 -11.21
CA GLN A 282 0.00 -28.32 -10.16
C GLN A 282 1.01 -27.20 -9.91
N LEU A 283 0.81 -26.52 -8.79
CA LEU A 283 1.68 -25.44 -8.36
C LEU A 283 2.96 -26.05 -7.79
N TYR A 284 4.01 -26.02 -8.61
CA TYR A 284 5.35 -26.38 -8.20
C TYR A 284 5.98 -25.22 -7.42
N ASN A 285 5.55 -25.03 -6.17
CA ASN A 285 6.17 -24.07 -5.27
C ASN A 285 6.88 -24.83 -4.15
N SER A 286 8.19 -25.01 -4.28
CA SER A 286 9.03 -25.61 -3.25
C SER A 286 9.87 -24.59 -2.47
N GLU A 287 9.91 -23.34 -2.92
CA GLU A 287 10.76 -22.31 -2.29
C GLU A 287 9.96 -21.48 -1.29
N SER A 288 10.55 -21.29 -0.11
CA SER A 288 10.06 -20.36 0.90
C SER A 288 10.08 -18.93 0.36
N ASP A 289 9.28 -18.06 0.98
CA ASP A 289 9.30 -16.62 0.72
C ASP A 289 8.96 -16.27 -0.73
N THR A 290 8.17 -17.12 -1.39
CA THR A 290 7.78 -16.96 -2.79
C THR A 290 6.28 -16.71 -2.89
N PHE A 291 5.94 -15.68 -3.65
CA PHE A 291 4.59 -15.19 -3.82
C PHE A 291 4.24 -15.10 -5.30
N ILE A 292 3.15 -15.74 -5.73
CA ILE A 292 2.84 -15.89 -7.16
C ILE A 292 1.43 -15.40 -7.47
N ILE A 293 1.35 -14.36 -8.28
CA ILE A 293 0.11 -13.78 -8.76
C ILE A 293 -0.09 -14.20 -10.20
N SER A 294 -1.15 -14.96 -10.49
CA SER A 294 -1.46 -15.41 -11.84
C SER A 294 -2.81 -14.86 -12.29
N SER A 295 -2.84 -14.16 -13.42
CA SER A 295 -4.08 -13.87 -14.13
C SER A 295 -4.07 -14.58 -15.46
N ILE A 296 -5.19 -15.21 -15.82
CA ILE A 296 -5.36 -15.87 -17.12
C ILE A 296 -6.48 -15.16 -17.87
N THR A 297 -6.12 -14.53 -18.98
CA THR A 297 -7.04 -13.81 -19.85
C THR A 297 -7.30 -14.65 -21.11
N PRO A 298 -8.54 -15.11 -21.35
CA PRO A 298 -8.90 -15.77 -22.59
C PRO A 298 -8.67 -14.84 -23.79
N MET A 299 -8.09 -15.37 -24.86
CA MET A 299 -7.75 -14.61 -26.06
C MET A 299 -8.94 -13.89 -26.70
N LYS A 300 -10.14 -14.48 -26.60
CA LYS A 300 -11.40 -13.87 -27.08
C LYS A 300 -11.71 -12.51 -26.44
N LEU A 301 -11.16 -12.22 -25.25
CA LEU A 301 -11.31 -10.93 -24.57
C LEU A 301 -10.13 -9.98 -24.87
N ALA A 302 -9.05 -10.49 -25.46
CA ALA A 302 -7.89 -9.71 -25.83
C ALA A 302 -8.12 -8.86 -27.11
N SER A 303 -9.07 -9.22 -27.96
CA SER A 303 -9.31 -8.56 -29.26
C SER A 303 -9.92 -7.15 -29.17
N ASN A 304 -10.40 -6.69 -28.02
CA ASN A 304 -10.86 -5.30 -27.87
C ASN A 304 -9.64 -4.38 -27.78
N HIS A 305 -9.21 -3.86 -28.94
CA HIS A 305 -7.89 -3.28 -29.21
C HIS A 305 -7.45 -2.10 -28.32
N ASN A 306 -8.35 -1.45 -27.58
CA ASN A 306 -8.00 -0.23 -26.86
C ASN A 306 -7.90 -0.35 -25.34
N ASN A 307 -8.36 -1.45 -24.74
CA ASN A 307 -8.51 -1.50 -23.29
C ASN A 307 -7.39 -2.31 -22.63
N ILE A 308 -6.82 -1.74 -21.57
CA ILE A 308 -5.95 -2.37 -20.59
C ILE A 308 -6.63 -3.65 -20.06
N SER A 309 -5.86 -4.67 -19.67
CA SER A 309 -6.47 -5.84 -19.05
C SER A 309 -7.11 -5.48 -17.71
N HIS A 310 -8.26 -6.08 -17.40
CA HIS A 310 -8.94 -5.82 -16.12
C HIS A 310 -8.08 -6.18 -14.91
N PHE A 311 -7.18 -7.15 -15.06
CA PHE A 311 -6.23 -7.48 -14.00
C PHE A 311 -5.29 -6.30 -13.76
N THR A 312 -4.60 -5.81 -14.79
CA THR A 312 -3.68 -4.68 -14.65
C THR A 312 -4.37 -3.43 -14.13
N GLU A 313 -5.54 -3.11 -14.68
CA GLU A 313 -6.32 -1.94 -14.26
C GLU A 313 -6.69 -2.02 -12.76
N CYS A 314 -7.23 -3.16 -12.31
CA CYS A 314 -7.57 -3.34 -10.90
C CYS A 314 -6.33 -3.40 -10.00
N PHE A 315 -5.26 -4.04 -10.46
CA PHE A 315 -4.00 -4.14 -9.73
C PHE A 315 -3.41 -2.75 -9.51
N TYR A 316 -3.26 -1.97 -10.60
CA TYR A 316 -2.80 -0.59 -10.54
C TYR A 316 -3.62 0.25 -9.58
N ASN A 317 -4.95 0.29 -9.74
CA ASN A 317 -5.81 1.16 -8.93
C ASN A 317 -5.76 0.82 -7.43
N ILE A 318 -5.72 -0.46 -7.07
CA ILE A 318 -5.68 -0.85 -5.66
C ILE A 318 -4.29 -0.62 -5.06
N MET A 319 -3.23 -0.94 -5.80
CA MET A 319 -1.87 -0.77 -5.31
C MET A 319 -1.51 0.71 -5.20
N SER A 320 -1.90 1.54 -6.17
CA SER A 320 -1.68 3.00 -6.11
C SER A 320 -2.38 3.63 -4.91
N GLN A 321 -3.65 3.30 -4.66
CA GLN A 321 -4.39 3.78 -3.49
C GLN A 321 -3.75 3.35 -2.16
N SER A 322 -3.15 2.16 -2.13
CA SER A 322 -2.48 1.63 -0.93
C SER A 322 -1.14 2.30 -0.64
N SER A 323 -0.58 3.04 -1.60
CA SER A 323 0.70 3.74 -1.47
C SER A 323 0.59 5.18 -0.97
N ILE A 324 -0.61 5.75 -0.96
CA ILE A 324 -0.83 7.19 -0.67
C ILE A 324 -0.65 7.52 0.81
N SER A 325 -1.01 6.62 1.72
CA SER A 325 -0.92 6.86 3.16
C SER A 325 -0.33 5.67 3.91
N LEU A 326 0.52 5.95 4.89
CA LEU A 326 1.10 4.93 5.76
C LEU A 326 0.02 4.16 6.54
N GLU A 327 -1.09 4.83 6.87
CA GLU A 327 -2.20 4.23 7.61
C GLU A 327 -3.11 3.36 6.73
N SER A 328 -3.12 3.62 5.42
CA SER A 328 -3.83 2.79 4.45
C SER A 328 -2.95 1.66 3.89
N LEU A 329 -1.71 1.54 4.36
CA LEU A 329 -0.78 0.52 3.88
C LEU A 329 -1.31 -0.87 4.25
N LYS A 330 -1.79 -1.56 3.22
CA LYS A 330 -2.31 -2.91 3.31
C LYS A 330 -1.24 -3.91 2.94
N SER A 331 -1.36 -5.11 3.48
CA SER A 331 -0.54 -6.23 2.99
C SER A 331 -0.88 -6.49 1.52
N LEU A 332 0.09 -7.01 0.77
CA LEU A 332 -0.10 -7.44 -0.62
C LEU A 332 -1.25 -8.44 -0.73
N ASN A 333 -1.42 -9.31 0.27
CA ASN A 333 -2.53 -10.27 0.30
C ASN A 333 -3.90 -9.57 0.42
N ASP A 334 -4.05 -8.59 1.31
CA ASP A 334 -5.28 -7.80 1.46
C ASP A 334 -5.64 -7.04 0.18
N ASN A 335 -4.61 -6.50 -0.48
CA ASN A 335 -4.76 -5.85 -1.78
C ASN A 335 -5.22 -6.82 -2.84
N LEU A 336 -4.67 -8.04 -2.89
CA LEU A 336 -5.13 -9.06 -3.84
C LEU A 336 -6.55 -9.54 -3.57
N ILE A 337 -6.98 -9.63 -2.32
CA ILE A 337 -8.37 -9.92 -1.97
C ILE A 337 -9.29 -8.83 -2.57
N SER A 338 -8.90 -7.57 -2.44
CA SER A 338 -9.62 -6.42 -3.01
C SER A 338 -9.64 -6.46 -4.55
N ILE A 339 -8.49 -6.74 -5.18
CA ILE A 339 -8.35 -6.88 -6.63
C ILE A 339 -9.24 -8.03 -7.14
N ASN A 340 -9.22 -9.18 -6.48
CA ASN A 340 -10.05 -10.32 -6.86
C ASN A 340 -11.54 -10.03 -6.72
N LYS A 341 -11.94 -9.26 -5.70
CA LYS A 341 -13.33 -8.80 -5.54
C LYS A 341 -13.74 -7.88 -6.69
N LEU A 342 -12.91 -6.90 -7.05
CA LEU A 342 -13.19 -5.97 -8.15
C LEU A 342 -13.23 -6.68 -9.51
N ILE A 343 -12.30 -7.61 -9.75
CA ILE A 343 -12.28 -8.37 -11.01
C ILE A 343 -13.54 -9.23 -11.11
N LYS A 344 -13.96 -9.91 -10.02
CA LYS A 344 -15.25 -10.64 -9.97
C LYS A 344 -16.46 -9.75 -10.26
N GLN A 345 -16.44 -8.48 -9.85
CA GLN A 345 -17.51 -7.51 -10.14
C GLN A 345 -17.49 -7.03 -11.60
N LYS A 346 -16.31 -6.78 -12.16
CA LYS A 346 -16.13 -6.40 -13.58
C LYS A 346 -16.33 -7.56 -14.55
N LEU A 347 -16.34 -8.80 -14.04
CA LEU A 347 -16.24 -10.00 -14.86
C LEU A 347 -17.48 -10.23 -15.74
N LEU A 348 -17.29 -9.96 -17.03
CA LEU A 348 -17.98 -10.65 -18.13
C LEU A 348 -17.53 -12.13 -18.12
N LYS A 349 -18.47 -13.08 -18.03
CA LYS A 349 -18.24 -14.55 -17.98
C LYS A 349 -16.97 -15.01 -18.76
N GLY A 350 -15.82 -15.22 -18.09
CA GLY A 350 -14.68 -15.88 -18.76
C GLY A 350 -13.25 -15.66 -18.22
N GLN A 351 -12.93 -14.55 -17.56
CA GLN A 351 -11.60 -14.35 -16.96
C GLN A 351 -11.46 -15.12 -15.63
N THR A 352 -10.30 -15.72 -15.39
CA THR A 352 -10.00 -16.41 -14.12
C THR A 352 -8.69 -15.86 -13.56
N ASN A 353 -8.72 -15.43 -12.31
CA ASN A 353 -7.52 -15.12 -11.55
C ASN A 353 -7.25 -16.22 -10.56
N GLU A 354 -6.00 -16.60 -10.46
CA GLU A 354 -5.52 -17.57 -9.50
C GLU A 354 -4.36 -16.92 -8.72
N THR A 355 -4.59 -16.73 -7.44
CA THR A 355 -3.58 -16.21 -6.53
C THR A 355 -3.04 -17.38 -5.74
N VAL A 356 -1.72 -17.56 -5.76
CA VAL A 356 -1.05 -18.64 -5.04
C VAL A 356 0.01 -18.04 -4.14
N ILE A 357 -0.19 -18.25 -2.86
CA ILE A 357 0.64 -17.68 -1.81
C ILE A 357 1.35 -18.84 -1.15
N ASN A 358 2.69 -18.88 -1.27
CA ASN A 358 3.55 -19.83 -0.56
C ASN A 358 4.48 -19.09 0.39
N CYS A 359 3.97 -18.01 0.97
CA CYS A 359 4.68 -17.15 1.89
C CYS A 359 3.83 -17.06 3.15
N ASP A 360 4.36 -17.58 4.27
CA ASP A 360 3.70 -17.56 5.57
C ASP A 360 3.71 -16.16 6.20
N LYS A 361 4.48 -15.25 5.59
CA LYS A 361 4.70 -13.88 6.04
C LYS A 361 3.88 -12.88 5.23
N ASN A 362 3.33 -11.89 5.91
CA ASN A 362 2.68 -10.76 5.25
C ASN A 362 3.72 -9.92 4.51
N ILE A 363 3.44 -9.56 3.26
CA ILE A 363 4.32 -8.74 2.43
C ILE A 363 3.74 -7.33 2.32
N PHE A 364 4.55 -6.31 2.57
CA PHE A 364 4.20 -4.90 2.43
C PHE A 364 5.16 -4.23 1.46
N LEU A 365 4.63 -3.53 0.45
CA LEU A 365 5.41 -2.73 -0.48
C LEU A 365 5.47 -1.29 0.04
N TYR A 366 6.65 -0.78 0.34
CA TYR A 366 6.85 0.59 0.80
C TYR A 366 7.39 1.45 -0.32
N ASN A 367 6.80 2.64 -0.51
CA ASN A 367 7.43 3.70 -1.30
C ASN A 367 8.59 4.32 -0.48
N ASN A 368 9.73 4.59 -1.12
CA ASN A 368 10.87 5.30 -0.54
C ASN A 368 10.48 6.60 0.18
N TYR A 369 9.51 7.36 -0.35
CA TYR A 369 8.98 8.56 0.30
C TYR A 369 8.37 8.24 1.68
N LEU A 370 7.53 7.21 1.77
CA LEU A 370 6.91 6.79 3.03
C LEU A 370 7.93 6.26 4.03
N LEU A 371 9.00 5.62 3.56
CA LEU A 371 10.11 5.23 4.44
C LEU A 371 10.84 6.43 5.01
N ASN A 372 11.04 7.49 4.24
CA ASN A 372 11.68 8.69 4.77
C ASN A 372 10.82 9.34 5.88
N ILE A 373 9.51 9.45 5.66
CA ILE A 373 8.56 9.91 6.70
C ILE A 373 8.57 8.95 7.90
N GLY A 374 8.49 7.65 7.64
CA GLY A 374 8.47 6.61 8.66
C GLY A 374 9.76 6.58 9.48
N ILE A 375 10.93 6.73 8.87
CA ILE A 375 12.24 6.79 9.54
C ILE A 375 12.36 8.06 10.37
N GLU A 376 11.85 9.19 9.89
CA GLU A 376 11.81 10.44 10.67
C GLU A 376 10.91 10.29 11.90
N MET A 377 9.75 9.63 11.76
CA MET A 377 8.88 9.31 12.87
C MET A 377 9.50 8.25 13.81
N ASN A 378 10.14 7.20 13.30
CA ASN A 378 10.71 6.09 14.09
C ASN A 378 12.02 6.43 14.80
N LYS A 379 12.80 7.38 14.29
CA LYS A 379 14.03 7.84 14.97
C LYS A 379 13.72 8.63 16.23
N ASN A 380 12.53 9.20 16.36
CA ASN A 380 12.13 9.92 17.55
C ASN A 380 11.34 8.99 18.48
N HIS A 381 12.02 7.97 19.04
CA HIS A 381 11.44 7.04 20.02
C HIS A 381 10.59 7.75 21.11
N PRO A 382 11.02 8.90 21.68
CA PRO A 382 10.19 9.65 22.63
C PRO A 382 8.85 10.16 22.06
N TRP A 383 8.82 10.54 20.78
CA TRP A 383 7.61 10.97 20.08
C TRP A 383 6.64 9.79 19.88
N ASN A 384 7.15 8.64 19.45
CA ASN A 384 6.32 7.46 19.23
C ASN A 384 5.73 6.92 20.53
N GLU A 385 6.52 6.86 21.61
CA GLU A 385 5.97 6.51 22.93
C GLU A 385 4.93 7.52 23.42
N ALA A 386 5.18 8.82 23.24
CA ALA A 386 4.21 9.84 23.64
C ALA A 386 2.90 9.75 22.84
N ASN A 387 2.96 9.45 21.54
CA ASN A 387 1.78 9.20 20.71
C ASN A 387 1.04 7.92 21.09
N LYS A 388 1.78 6.85 21.40
CA LYS A 388 1.17 5.60 21.90
C LYS A 388 0.38 5.85 23.18
N ILE A 389 0.98 6.56 24.14
CA ILE A 389 0.30 6.94 25.40
C ILE A 389 -0.91 7.82 25.12
N ALA A 390 -0.78 8.84 24.26
CA ALA A 390 -1.90 9.70 23.88
C ALA A 390 -3.07 8.90 23.29
N HIS A 391 -2.77 7.88 22.47
CA HIS A 391 -3.78 7.00 21.90
C HIS A 391 -4.44 6.10 22.96
N GLU A 392 -3.67 5.54 23.90
CA GLU A 392 -4.20 4.77 25.03
C GLU A 392 -5.15 5.63 25.89
N MET A 393 -4.75 6.86 26.19
CA MET A 393 -5.57 7.82 26.95
C MET A 393 -6.84 8.24 26.18
N MET A 394 -6.74 8.41 24.85
CA MET A 394 -7.91 8.69 24.01
C MET A 394 -8.94 7.54 24.10
N ASN A 395 -8.48 6.29 24.06
CA ASN A 395 -9.36 5.13 24.17
C ASN A 395 -10.04 5.06 25.54
N GLU A 396 -9.31 5.31 26.64
CA GLU A 396 -9.86 5.39 27.99
C GLU A 396 -10.92 6.50 28.09
N MET A 397 -10.64 7.69 27.55
CA MET A 397 -11.61 8.78 27.49
C MET A 397 -12.88 8.41 26.71
N ILE A 398 -12.75 7.65 25.62
CA ILE A 398 -13.90 7.17 24.84
C ILE A 398 -14.75 6.20 25.67
N ASP A 399 -14.12 5.24 26.35
CA ASP A 399 -14.81 4.23 27.15
C ASP A 399 -15.53 4.85 28.35
N GLU A 400 -14.92 5.85 28.96
CA GLU A 400 -15.50 6.62 30.06
C GLU A 400 -16.49 7.73 29.60
N LYS A 401 -16.67 7.90 28.27
CA LYS A 401 -17.50 8.95 27.66
C LYS A 401 -17.06 10.36 28.06
N GLN A 402 -15.78 10.56 28.32
CA GLN A 402 -15.17 11.85 28.55
C GLN A 402 -14.97 12.63 27.25
N GLN A 403 -14.94 13.95 27.34
CA GLN A 403 -14.60 14.84 26.22
C GLN A 403 -13.37 15.66 26.61
N GLY A 404 -12.46 15.86 25.67
CA GLY A 404 -11.27 16.66 25.91
C GLY A 404 -10.29 16.64 24.75
N ILE A 405 -9.15 17.28 24.95
CA ILE A 405 -8.07 17.38 23.96
C ILE A 405 -6.79 16.82 24.58
N ILE A 406 -6.16 15.90 23.85
CA ILE A 406 -4.83 15.39 24.16
C ILE A 406 -3.85 16.07 23.20
N VAL A 407 -2.88 16.79 23.74
CA VAL A 407 -1.84 17.46 22.95
C VAL A 407 -0.51 16.77 23.19
N VAL A 408 0.11 16.24 22.14
CA VAL A 408 1.47 15.70 22.17
C VAL A 408 2.41 16.74 21.57
N SER A 409 3.46 17.10 22.29
CA SER A 409 4.46 18.06 21.81
C SER A 409 5.89 17.62 22.15
N THR A 410 6.82 17.92 21.25
CA THR A 410 8.27 17.82 21.50
C THR A 410 8.79 19.00 22.32
N ASN A 411 8.05 20.12 22.40
CA ASN A 411 8.47 21.30 23.12
C ASN A 411 7.26 22.04 23.71
N ILE A 412 6.77 21.50 24.82
CA ILE A 412 5.59 22.05 25.53
C ILE A 412 5.82 23.50 25.98
N ASP A 413 7.05 23.86 26.31
CA ASP A 413 7.39 25.20 26.81
C ASP A 413 7.22 26.27 25.75
N LYS A 414 7.50 25.96 24.48
CA LYS A 414 7.22 26.86 23.36
C LYS A 414 5.71 26.98 23.13
N LEU A 415 4.98 25.87 23.20
CA LEU A 415 3.52 25.86 23.03
C LEU A 415 2.78 26.62 24.16
N ALA A 416 3.28 26.50 25.39
CA ALA A 416 2.72 27.15 26.57
C ALA A 416 3.00 28.66 26.64
N LYS A 417 4.08 29.13 25.99
CA LYS A 417 4.44 30.56 25.95
C LYS A 417 3.64 31.35 24.92
N SER A 418 3.21 30.75 23.82
CA SER A 418 2.45 31.44 22.76
C SER A 418 0.94 31.49 23.02
N ASN A 419 0.40 30.59 23.85
CA ASN A 419 -1.02 30.54 24.14
C ASN A 419 -1.36 31.38 25.38
N ASN A 420 -1.93 32.57 25.16
CA ASN A 420 -2.72 33.24 26.19
C ASN A 420 -3.81 32.25 26.66
N LYS A 421 -3.86 31.99 27.98
CA LYS A 421 -4.65 30.95 28.68
C LYS A 421 -6.16 30.85 28.36
N TRP A 422 -6.70 31.68 27.48
CA TRP A 422 -8.12 31.76 27.16
C TRP A 422 -8.68 30.56 26.39
N PHE A 423 -7.89 29.89 25.55
CA PHE A 423 -8.43 28.81 24.70
C PHE A 423 -8.87 27.54 25.45
N TRP A 424 -8.44 27.33 26.70
CA TRP A 424 -8.62 26.05 27.40
C TRP A 424 -9.60 26.11 28.58
N GLN A 425 -10.21 27.26 28.86
CA GLN A 425 -10.98 27.46 30.10
C GLN A 425 -12.31 26.69 30.15
N ASP A 426 -12.85 26.28 28.99
CA ASP A 426 -14.16 25.60 28.89
C ASP A 426 -14.06 24.12 28.48
N MET A 427 -12.84 23.56 28.36
CA MET A 427 -12.64 22.14 28.03
C MET A 427 -12.60 21.30 29.32
N PRO A 428 -13.52 20.33 29.51
CA PRO A 428 -13.65 19.59 30.76
C PRO A 428 -12.44 18.69 31.07
N PHE A 429 -11.65 18.33 30.05
CA PHE A 429 -10.38 17.66 30.21
C PHE A 429 -9.37 18.18 29.17
N THR A 430 -8.21 18.65 29.64
CA THR A 430 -7.08 18.99 28.77
C THR A 430 -5.83 18.35 29.36
N MET A 431 -5.16 17.52 28.58
CA MET A 431 -3.89 16.93 28.97
C MET A 431 -2.82 17.22 27.92
N MET A 432 -1.66 17.66 28.39
CA MET A 432 -0.51 17.92 27.55
C MET A 432 0.60 16.94 27.90
N ILE A 433 1.05 16.18 26.90
CA ILE A 433 2.15 15.22 27.04
C ILE A 433 3.40 15.85 26.43
N ASN A 434 4.34 16.22 27.29
CA ASN A 434 5.68 16.62 26.87
C ASN A 434 6.53 15.37 26.67
N SER A 435 6.77 15.01 25.41
CA SER A 435 7.55 13.81 25.06
C SER A 435 8.96 13.79 25.66
N ILE A 436 9.58 14.96 25.89
CA ILE A 436 10.93 15.05 26.47
C ILE A 436 10.93 14.90 28.00
N GLU A 437 9.99 15.54 28.70
CA GLU A 437 9.94 15.48 30.17
C GLU A 437 9.34 14.18 30.71
N TYR A 438 8.39 13.59 29.99
CA TYR A 438 7.78 12.33 30.40
C TYR A 438 8.83 11.21 30.48
N MET A 439 9.78 11.19 29.52
CA MET A 439 10.87 10.20 29.49
C MET A 439 11.93 10.42 30.59
N LYS A 440 12.21 11.67 30.97
CA LYS A 440 13.14 11.97 32.07
C LYS A 440 12.66 11.53 33.45
N LYS A 441 11.39 11.17 33.60
CA LYS A 441 10.82 10.65 34.86
C LYS A 441 10.75 9.12 34.91
N LYS A 442 10.97 8.43 33.79
CA LYS A 442 10.90 6.96 33.67
C LYS A 442 12.28 6.29 33.68
N ILE A 443 13.35 7.03 33.33
CA ILE A 443 14.77 6.70 33.57
C ILE A 443 15.17 7.31 34.90
#